data_AF-A0A850LZY2-F1
#
_entry.id   AF-A0A850LZY2-F1
#
_cell.length_a   1.000
_cell.length_b   1.000
_cell.length_c   1.000
_cell.angle_alpha   90.00
_cell.angle_beta   90.00
_cell.angle_gamma   90.00
#
_symmetry.space_group_name_H-M   'P 1'
#
loop_
_entity.id
_entity.type
_entity.pdbx_description
1 polymer ?
#
loop_
_entity_poly.entity_id
_entity_poly.type
_entity_poly.pdbx_seq_one_letter_code
_entity_poly.pdbx_strand_id
1 'polypeptide(L)'
;MAAASNVPGARDDSISWIDSNNTLWLFGGYGYNNVTGPNYLNDLWKFDGANWTWESGNYSLNQRGTYGAKGVPTANNVPGARQGSISWIDSNNTLWLFGGSGYNNVSIGTLNDLWKYTE
;
A
#
# COMPACT_ATOMS: atom_id res chain seq x y z
N MET A 1 -5.80 18.77 -20.78
CA MET A 1 -4.62 18.69 -19.90
C MET A 1 -5.05 17.92 -18.67
N ALA A 2 -4.57 16.68 -18.51
CA ALA A 2 -4.87 15.86 -17.32
C ALA A 2 -4.27 16.54 -16.08
N ALA A 3 -5.05 16.64 -15.01
CA ALA A 3 -4.68 17.41 -13.84
C ALA A 3 -3.45 16.82 -13.14
N ALA A 4 -2.52 17.67 -12.72
CA ALA A 4 -1.42 17.36 -11.82
C ALA A 4 -1.89 17.00 -10.38
N SER A 5 -3.13 16.54 -10.20
CA SER A 5 -3.79 16.44 -8.88
C SER A 5 -4.17 15.03 -8.45
N ASN A 6 -4.03 14.01 -9.29
CA ASN A 6 -4.30 12.61 -8.90
C ASN A 6 -3.02 11.77 -9.05
N VAL A 7 -2.07 12.05 -8.17
CA VAL A 7 -0.79 11.35 -8.10
C VAL A 7 -0.50 10.98 -6.64
N PRO A 8 0.23 9.89 -6.38
CA PRO A 8 0.72 9.60 -5.04
C PRO A 8 1.60 10.76 -4.53
N GLY A 9 1.43 11.13 -3.26
CA GLY A 9 2.31 12.09 -2.61
C GLY A 9 3.77 11.61 -2.53
N ALA A 10 4.69 12.55 -2.37
CA ALA A 10 6.13 12.27 -2.20
C ALA A 10 6.36 11.33 -0.99
N ARG A 11 7.18 10.31 -1.18
CA ARG A 11 7.42 9.22 -0.22
C ARG A 11 8.77 8.54 -0.41
N ASP A 12 9.30 7.94 0.64
CA ASP A 12 10.39 6.97 0.63
C ASP A 12 9.96 5.63 1.27
N ASP A 13 10.82 4.61 1.16
CA ASP A 13 10.63 3.27 1.75
C ASP A 13 9.28 2.59 1.44
N SER A 14 8.61 3.02 0.38
CA SER A 14 7.44 2.36 -0.21
C SER A 14 7.86 1.10 -0.96
N ILE A 15 6.92 0.18 -1.14
CA ILE A 15 7.12 -0.99 -1.98
C ILE A 15 6.39 -0.85 -3.31
N SER A 16 6.87 -1.58 -4.31
CA SER A 16 6.23 -1.65 -5.61
C SER A 16 6.17 -3.08 -6.16
N TRP A 17 5.25 -3.28 -7.10
CA TRP A 17 5.12 -4.48 -7.93
C TRP A 17 4.93 -4.05 -9.38
N ILE A 18 5.31 -4.91 -10.33
CA ILE A 18 4.91 -4.79 -11.74
C ILE A 18 4.23 -6.10 -12.12
N ASP A 19 2.92 -6.06 -12.31
CA ASP A 19 2.13 -7.26 -12.61
C ASP A 19 2.31 -7.74 -14.06
N SER A 20 1.71 -8.89 -14.40
CA SER A 20 1.77 -9.46 -15.75
C SER A 20 1.11 -8.60 -16.83
N ASN A 21 0.27 -7.64 -16.44
CA ASN A 21 -0.35 -6.66 -17.34
C ASN A 21 0.53 -5.41 -17.51
N ASN A 22 1.73 -5.37 -16.94
CA ASN A 22 2.62 -4.21 -16.84
C ASN A 22 2.04 -3.04 -16.04
N THR A 23 1.06 -3.28 -15.17
CA THR A 23 0.61 -2.26 -14.21
C THR A 23 1.64 -2.15 -13.10
N LEU A 24 2.12 -0.94 -12.84
CA LEU A 24 2.95 -0.67 -11.68
C LEU A 24 2.04 -0.42 -10.48
N TRP A 25 2.27 -1.14 -9.40
CA TRP A 25 1.60 -0.96 -8.13
C TRP A 25 2.54 -0.30 -7.13
N LEU A 26 2.03 0.61 -6.31
CA LEU A 26 2.77 1.34 -5.29
C LEU A 26 1.98 1.30 -3.98
N PHE A 27 2.63 0.88 -2.89
CA PHE A 27 2.01 0.83 -1.58
C PHE A 27 2.87 1.45 -0.48
N GLY A 28 2.22 2.21 0.38
CA GLY A 28 2.77 2.67 1.66
C GLY A 28 3.98 3.58 1.49
N GLY A 29 4.92 3.46 2.42
CA GLY A 29 6.08 4.33 2.57
C GLY A 29 5.92 5.38 3.67
N TYR A 30 6.92 6.24 3.83
CA TYR A 30 6.88 7.40 4.70
C TYR A 30 6.89 8.66 3.86
N GLY A 31 5.87 9.50 4.01
CA GLY A 31 5.64 10.57 3.06
C GLY A 31 4.42 11.43 3.34
N TYR A 32 4.07 12.27 2.38
CA TYR A 32 3.04 13.28 2.55
C TYR A 32 1.69 12.81 2.02
N ASN A 33 0.66 12.93 2.86
CA ASN A 33 -0.69 13.20 2.35
C ASN A 33 -0.83 14.72 2.19
N ASN A 34 -1.69 15.26 1.32
CA ASN A 34 -1.68 16.70 0.96
C ASN A 34 -2.13 17.66 2.10
N VAL A 35 -1.97 17.30 3.38
CA VAL A 35 -2.52 18.03 4.52
C VAL A 35 -1.48 18.29 5.61
N THR A 36 -0.62 17.32 5.97
CA THR A 36 0.32 17.46 7.10
C THR A 36 1.72 16.93 6.78
N GLY A 37 2.69 17.16 7.66
CA GLY A 37 4.08 16.67 7.52
C GLY A 37 4.20 15.16 7.32
N PRO A 38 5.37 14.65 6.89
CA PRO A 38 5.48 13.30 6.39
C PRO A 38 5.23 12.26 7.49
N ASN A 39 4.53 11.18 7.16
CA ASN A 39 4.33 10.07 8.06
C ASN A 39 4.01 8.76 7.31
N TYR A 40 3.74 7.68 8.04
CA TYR A 40 3.42 6.40 7.45
C TYR A 40 2.15 6.46 6.60
N LEU A 41 2.24 5.87 5.41
CA LEU A 41 1.17 5.75 4.43
C LEU A 41 0.70 4.29 4.32
N ASN A 42 -0.57 4.09 3.94
CA ASN A 42 -1.13 2.78 3.59
C ASN A 42 -1.98 2.81 2.32
N ASP A 43 -1.81 3.86 1.51
CA ASP A 43 -2.48 4.00 0.23
C ASP A 43 -1.90 3.02 -0.78
N LEU A 44 -2.78 2.36 -1.54
CA LEU A 44 -2.42 1.52 -2.67
C LEU A 44 -2.81 2.26 -3.96
N TRP A 45 -1.82 2.45 -4.82
CA TRP A 45 -1.98 3.07 -6.12
C TRP A 45 -1.58 2.10 -7.22
N LYS A 46 -2.18 2.27 -8.39
CA LYS A 46 -1.73 1.63 -9.64
C LYS A 46 -1.46 2.66 -10.73
N PHE A 47 -0.48 2.36 -11.58
CA PHE A 47 -0.07 3.17 -12.72
C PHE A 47 -0.15 2.32 -13.99
N ASP A 48 -0.97 2.76 -14.95
CA ASP A 48 -1.23 2.06 -16.22
C ASP A 48 -0.23 2.43 -17.34
N GLY A 49 0.84 3.16 -17.00
CA GLY A 49 1.78 3.74 -17.97
C GLY A 49 1.48 5.18 -18.36
N ALA A 50 0.29 5.69 -18.04
CA ALA A 50 -0.13 7.06 -18.32
C ALA A 50 -0.73 7.78 -17.10
N ASN A 51 -1.51 7.08 -16.28
CA ASN A 51 -2.31 7.64 -15.19
C ASN A 51 -2.13 6.86 -13.90
N TRP A 52 -2.11 7.60 -12.78
CA TRP A 52 -2.23 7.02 -11.45
C TRP A 52 -3.71 6.90 -11.06
N THR A 53 -4.06 5.76 -10.48
CA THR A 53 -5.39 5.47 -9.93
C THR A 53 -5.25 5.02 -8.47
N TRP A 54 -6.04 5.63 -7.58
CA TRP A 54 -6.17 5.18 -6.20
C TRP A 54 -6.98 3.88 -6.19
N GLU A 55 -6.43 2.81 -5.64
CA GLU A 55 -7.12 1.52 -5.55
C GLU A 55 -7.72 1.29 -4.16
N SER A 56 -6.91 1.43 -3.11
CA SER A 56 -7.35 1.13 -1.73
C SER A 56 -6.48 1.83 -0.69
N GLY A 57 -6.72 1.56 0.59
CA GLY A 57 -6.06 2.25 1.69
C GLY A 57 -6.76 3.55 2.07
N ASN A 58 -6.08 4.38 2.84
CA ASN A 58 -6.66 5.61 3.37
C ASN A 58 -5.79 6.83 3.03
N TYR A 59 -6.45 7.96 2.77
CA TYR A 59 -5.82 9.25 2.50
C TYR A 59 -5.13 9.86 3.72
N SER A 60 -5.56 9.48 4.92
CA SER A 60 -5.00 9.95 6.18
C SER A 60 -3.70 9.22 6.50
N LEU A 61 -2.78 9.92 7.16
CA LEU A 61 -1.55 9.33 7.68
C LEU A 61 -1.84 8.36 8.85
N ASN A 62 -0.88 7.47 9.14
CA ASN A 62 -0.83 6.68 10.38
C ASN A 62 -2.04 5.78 10.63
N GLN A 63 -2.67 5.29 9.57
CA GLN A 63 -3.85 4.47 9.70
C GLN A 63 -3.49 3.06 10.16
N ARG A 64 -4.21 2.59 11.18
CA ARG A 64 -4.13 1.21 11.63
C ARG A 64 -4.70 0.28 10.57
N GLY A 65 -4.15 -0.92 10.49
CA GLY A 65 -4.67 -1.92 9.58
C GLY A 65 -5.98 -2.52 10.09
N THR A 66 -6.80 -3.00 9.16
CA THR A 66 -8.02 -3.74 9.45
C THR A 66 -7.80 -5.20 9.09
N TYR A 67 -7.80 -6.06 10.10
CA TYR A 67 -7.43 -7.47 9.98
C TYR A 67 -8.72 -8.29 10.06
N GLY A 68 -9.05 -8.99 8.97
CA GLY A 68 -10.17 -9.94 8.94
C GLY A 68 -9.79 -11.31 9.47
N ALA A 69 -10.66 -12.29 9.21
CA ALA A 69 -10.33 -13.69 9.45
C ALA A 69 -9.22 -14.15 8.48
N LYS A 70 -8.19 -14.82 9.00
CA LYS A 70 -7.07 -15.31 8.20
C LYS A 70 -7.57 -16.24 7.08
N GLY A 71 -7.13 -15.96 5.85
CA GLY A 71 -7.52 -16.74 4.67
C GLY A 71 -8.89 -16.37 4.08
N VAL A 72 -9.62 -15.42 4.69
CA VAL A 72 -10.91 -14.92 4.18
C VAL A 72 -10.69 -13.53 3.56
N PRO A 73 -10.70 -13.40 2.23
CA PRO A 73 -10.52 -12.12 1.57
C PRO A 73 -11.76 -11.24 1.79
N THR A 74 -11.54 -9.97 2.12
CA THR A 74 -12.60 -8.94 2.14
C THR A 74 -12.00 -7.62 1.68
N ALA A 75 -12.78 -6.76 1.03
CA ALA A 75 -12.35 -5.42 0.66
C ALA A 75 -12.03 -4.52 1.88
N ASN A 76 -12.51 -4.90 3.07
CA ASN A 76 -12.24 -4.20 4.31
C ASN A 76 -10.91 -4.64 4.95
N ASN A 77 -10.27 -5.70 4.46
CA ASN A 77 -8.94 -6.10 4.93
C ASN A 77 -7.91 -5.17 4.31
N VAL A 78 -7.33 -4.28 5.12
CA VAL A 78 -6.40 -3.26 4.66
C VAL A 78 -5.15 -3.31 5.54
N PRO A 79 -3.94 -3.47 4.98
CA PRO A 79 -2.74 -3.38 5.79
C PRO A 79 -2.62 -1.99 6.41
N GLY A 80 -2.11 -1.93 7.63
CA GLY A 80 -1.84 -0.64 8.26
C GLY A 80 -0.65 0.09 7.64
N ALA A 81 -0.57 1.38 7.92
CA ALA A 81 0.43 2.27 7.37
C ALA A 81 1.84 1.85 7.77
N ARG A 82 2.73 1.71 6.79
CA ARG A 82 4.04 1.09 6.98
C ARG A 82 5.03 1.49 5.90
N GLN A 83 6.31 1.35 6.24
CA GLN A 83 7.45 1.51 5.33
C GLN A 83 8.41 0.34 5.48
N GLY A 84 9.32 0.17 4.53
CA GLY A 84 10.41 -0.81 4.59
C GLY A 84 9.90 -2.26 4.58
N SER A 85 8.72 -2.50 4.02
CA SER A 85 8.21 -3.85 3.75
C SER A 85 8.99 -4.48 2.60
N ILE A 86 8.79 -5.78 2.39
CA ILE A 86 9.23 -6.46 1.15
C ILE A 86 8.02 -6.82 0.30
N SER A 87 8.21 -6.81 -1.01
CA SER A 87 7.21 -7.20 -2.01
C SER A 87 7.74 -8.28 -2.95
N TRP A 88 6.84 -9.14 -3.42
CA TRP A 88 7.08 -10.02 -4.58
C TRP A 88 5.76 -10.34 -5.28
N ILE A 89 5.86 -10.89 -6.49
CA ILE A 89 4.73 -11.43 -7.25
C ILE A 89 4.98 -12.91 -7.47
N ASP A 90 3.94 -13.74 -7.35
CA ASP A 90 4.04 -15.17 -7.65
C ASP A 90 3.63 -15.49 -9.10
N SER A 91 3.75 -16.77 -9.49
CA SER A 91 3.41 -17.23 -10.85
C SER A 91 1.92 -17.09 -11.19
N ASN A 92 1.06 -16.80 -10.22
CA ASN A 92 -0.37 -16.58 -10.41
C ASN A 92 -0.71 -15.09 -10.46
N ASN A 93 0.29 -14.21 -10.64
CA ASN A 93 0.14 -12.76 -10.62
C ASN A 93 -0.42 -12.22 -9.28
N THR A 94 -0.20 -12.94 -8.17
CA THR A 94 -0.62 -12.47 -6.84
C THR A 94 0.45 -11.54 -6.27
N LEU A 95 0.04 -10.36 -5.81
CA LEU A 95 0.95 -9.39 -5.19
C LEU A 95 1.08 -9.71 -3.71
N TRP A 96 2.29 -9.93 -3.24
CA TRP A 96 2.58 -10.25 -1.84
C TRP A 96 3.30 -9.10 -1.15
N LEU A 97 2.94 -8.88 0.12
CA LEU A 97 3.55 -7.93 1.03
C LEU A 97 3.89 -8.65 2.32
N PHE A 98 5.12 -8.50 2.81
CA PHE A 98 5.52 -9.02 4.12
C PHE A 98 6.23 -7.97 4.97
N GLY A 99 5.82 -7.90 6.23
CA GLY A 99 6.48 -7.14 7.28
C GLY A 99 6.54 -5.63 7.06
N GLY A 100 7.67 -5.02 7.39
CA GLY A 100 7.90 -3.57 7.45
C GLY A 100 7.80 -3.00 8.88
N SER A 101 7.91 -1.68 9.01
CA SER A 101 7.71 -0.96 10.26
C SER A 101 6.53 -0.01 10.13
N GLY A 102 5.60 -0.05 11.08
CA GLY A 102 4.41 0.78 11.03
C GLY A 102 3.28 0.27 11.91
N TYR A 103 2.04 0.52 11.51
CA TYR A 103 0.84 0.23 12.27
C TYR A 103 0.28 -1.15 11.91
N ASN A 104 0.02 -1.98 12.93
CA ASN A 104 -0.92 -3.10 12.80
C ASN A 104 -2.34 -2.63 13.19
N ASN A 105 -3.25 -3.54 13.56
CA ASN A 105 -4.59 -3.19 14.02
C ASN A 105 -4.70 -2.67 15.45
N VAL A 106 -3.63 -2.73 16.25
CA VAL A 106 -3.60 -2.40 17.68
C VAL A 106 -2.49 -1.40 18.03
N SER A 107 -1.25 -1.70 17.63
CA SER A 107 -0.01 -1.00 17.98
C SER A 107 0.82 -0.60 16.75
N ILE A 108 1.94 0.09 17.01
CA ILE A 108 2.99 0.44 16.05
C ILE A 108 4.25 -0.39 16.36
N GLY A 109 5.01 -0.77 15.33
CA GLY A 109 6.31 -1.45 15.47
C GLY A 109 6.70 -2.22 14.21
N THR A 110 7.70 -3.10 14.35
CA THR A 110 8.06 -4.05 13.29
C THR A 110 6.97 -5.10 13.13
N LEU A 111 6.59 -5.34 11.90
CA LEU A 111 5.48 -6.20 11.53
C LEU A 111 5.99 -7.52 10.97
N ASN A 112 5.25 -8.60 11.20
CA ASN A 112 5.51 -9.94 10.68
C ASN A 112 4.28 -10.54 9.99
N ASP A 113 3.34 -9.68 9.59
CA ASP A 113 2.14 -10.06 8.87
C ASP A 113 2.45 -10.26 7.37
N LEU A 114 1.70 -11.17 6.77
CA LEU A 114 1.76 -11.49 5.34
C LEU A 114 0.42 -11.13 4.72
N TRP A 115 0.46 -10.30 3.69
CA TRP A 115 -0.70 -9.89 2.92
C TRP A 115 -0.55 -10.35 1.48
N LYS A 116 -1.70 -10.66 0.87
CA LYS A 116 -1.80 -10.90 -0.55
C LYS A 116 -2.93 -10.04 -1.12
N TYR A 117 -2.69 -9.45 -2.28
CA TYR A 117 -3.70 -8.80 -3.08
C TYR A 117 -4.03 -9.71 -4.26
N THR A 118 -5.32 -9.95 -4.45
CA THR A 118 -5.85 -10.68 -5.61
C THR A 118 -6.60 -9.68 -6.46
N GLU A 119 -6.29 -9.63 -7.76
CA GLU A 119 -7.17 -8.99 -8.75
C GLU A 119 -8.53 -9.70 -8.84
#